data_AF-A0A945C336-F1
#
_entry.id   AF-A0A945C336-F1
#
_cell.length_a   1.000
_cell.length_b   1.000
_cell.length_c   1.000
_cell.angle_alpha   90.00
_cell.angle_beta   90.00
_cell.angle_gamma   90.00
#
_symmetry.space_group_name_H-M   'P 1'
#
loop_
_entity.id
_entity.type
_entity.pdbx_description
1 polymer ?
#
loop_
_entity_poly.entity_id
_entity_poly.type
_entity_poly.pdbx_seq_one_letter_code
_entity_poly.pdbx_strand_id
1 'polypeptide(L)' 'MNFTLIDYTAFGLWILISVLISYILVDKLKFFKGDKNVKKVLTWGLILGHLLYLIWKYIFLQLIGN' A
#
# COMPACT_ATOMS: atom_id res chain seq x y z
N MET A 1 10.83 16.46 10.17
CA MET A 1 11.50 15.59 9.18
C MET A 1 11.05 16.06 7.80
N ASN A 2 11.96 16.51 6.95
CA ASN A 2 11.59 17.01 5.61
C ASN A 2 11.49 15.78 4.70
N PHE A 3 10.32 15.54 4.09
CA PHE A 3 10.16 14.42 3.18
C PHE A 3 11.05 14.65 1.96
N THR A 4 11.88 13.66 1.64
CA THR A 4 12.81 13.75 0.51
C THR A 4 12.13 13.25 -0.75
N LEU A 5 12.71 13.58 -1.91
CA LEU A 5 12.25 13.07 -3.20
C LEU A 5 12.15 11.53 -3.22
N ILE A 6 13.01 10.86 -2.46
CA ILE A 6 13.06 9.40 -2.35
C ILE A 6 11.81 8.87 -1.64
N ASP A 7 11.35 9.54 -0.58
CA ASP A 7 10.15 9.15 0.16
C ASP A 7 8.90 9.22 -0.72
N TYR A 8 8.76 10.30 -1.49
CA TYR A 8 7.66 10.47 -2.44
C TYR A 8 7.73 9.46 -3.60
N THR A 9 8.93 9.19 -4.10
CA THR A 9 9.14 8.22 -5.17
C THR A 9 8.83 6.80 -4.71
N ALA A 10 9.26 6.43 -3.50
CA ALA A 10 8.95 5.14 -2.90
C ALA A 10 7.44 4.95 -2.70
N PHE A 11 6.73 5.98 -2.25
CA PHE A 11 5.28 5.95 -2.11
C PHE A 11 4.56 5.85 -3.46
N GLY A 12 5.01 6.59 -4.48
CA GLY A 12 4.49 6.48 -5.84
C GLY A 12 4.68 5.09 -6.44
N LEU A 13 5.86 4.50 -6.24
CA LEU A 13 6.16 3.13 -6.66
C LEU A 13 5.26 2.11 -5.94
N TRP A 14 5.01 2.32 -4.65
CA TRP A 14 4.10 1.47 -3.88
C TRP A 14 2.67 1.46 -4.42
N ILE A 15 2.16 2.62 -4.87
CA ILE A 15 0.83 2.70 -5.50
C ILE A 15 0.79 1.86 -6.78
N LEU A 16 1.80 1.96 -7.63
CA LEU A 16 1.89 1.15 -8.86
C LEU A 16 1.90 -0.35 -8.55
N ILE A 17 2.71 -0.75 -7.57
CA ILE A 17 2.78 -2.14 -7.11
C ILE A 17 1.43 -2.62 -6.57
N SER A 18 0.74 -1.78 -5.78
CA SER A 18 -0.58 -2.11 -5.22
C SER A 18 -1.63 -2.37 -6.31
N VAL A 19 -1.64 -1.54 -7.36
CA VAL A 19 -2.53 -1.71 -8.51
C VAL A 19 -2.19 -3.00 -9.29
N LEU A 20 -0.91 -3.26 -9.50
CA LEU A 20 -0.43 -4.46 -10.21
C LEU A 20 -0.80 -5.75 -9.45
N ILE A 21 -0.56 -5.76 -8.14
CA ILE A 21 -0.91 -6.88 -7.25
C ILE A 21 -2.42 -7.14 -7.29
N SER A 22 -3.24 -6.11 -7.14
CA SER A 22 -4.69 -6.26 -7.24
C SER A 22 -5.16 -6.78 -8.61
N TYR A 23 -4.51 -6.36 -9.70
CA TYR A 23 -4.79 -6.90 -11.03
C TYR A 23 -4.42 -8.39 -11.14
N ILE A 24 -3.24 -8.78 -10.67
CA ILE A 24 -2.81 -10.18 -10.72
C ILE A 24 -3.72 -11.06 -9.85
N LEU A 25 -4.03 -10.64 -8.62
CA LEU A 25 -4.89 -11.41 -7.71
C LEU A 25 -6.32 -11.52 -8.20
N VAL A 26 -6.97 -10.39 -8.49
CA VAL A 26 -8.41 -10.39 -8.78
C VAL A 26 -8.67 -10.80 -10.23
N ASP A 27 -7.93 -10.26 -11.19
CA ASP A 27 -8.19 -10.45 -12.62
C ASP A 27 -7.54 -11.74 -13.14
N LYS A 28 -6.23 -11.90 -12.90
CA LYS A 28 -5.45 -13.02 -13.46
C LYS A 28 -5.67 -14.33 -12.71
N LEU A 29 -5.63 -14.31 -11.38
CA LEU A 29 -5.85 -15.49 -10.54
C LEU A 29 -7.35 -15.74 -10.27
N LYS A 30 -8.24 -14.86 -10.74
CA LYS A 30 -9.70 -14.92 -10.55
C LYS A 30 -10.12 -15.06 -9.08
N PHE A 31 -9.31 -14.59 -8.13
CA PHE A 31 -9.74 -14.50 -6.74
C PHE A 31 -11.00 -13.63 -6.66
N PHE A 32 -11.94 -14.01 -5.80
CA PHE A 32 -13.22 -13.31 -5.62
C PHE A 32 -14.03 -13.16 -6.93
N LYS A 33 -13.95 -14.15 -7.83
CA LYS A 33 -14.65 -14.20 -9.12
C LYS A 33 -14.29 -13.05 -10.09
N GLY A 34 -13.19 -12.34 -9.87
CA GLY A 34 -12.79 -11.22 -10.73
C GLY A 34 -13.66 -9.98 -10.60
N ASP A 35 -14.33 -9.80 -9.45
CA ASP A 35 -15.20 -8.64 -9.23
C ASP A 35 -14.40 -7.33 -9.22
N LYS A 36 -14.81 -6.38 -10.07
CA LYS A 36 -14.16 -5.07 -10.22
C LYS A 36 -14.23 -4.23 -8.94
N ASN A 37 -15.26 -4.39 -8.11
CA ASN A 37 -15.38 -3.72 -6.83
C ASN A 37 -14.37 -4.28 -5.83
N VAL A 38 -14.19 -5.60 -5.80
CA VAL A 38 -13.18 -6.24 -4.94
C VAL A 38 -11.77 -5.81 -5.36
N LYS A 39 -11.49 -5.69 -6.66
CA LYS A 39 -10.22 -5.15 -7.16
C LYS A 39 -9.94 -3.75 -6.62
N LYS A 40 -10.94 -2.87 -6.64
CA LYS A 40 -10.81 -1.51 -6.08
C LYS A 40 -10.54 -1.58 -4.57
N VAL A 41 -11.36 -2.31 -3.82
CA VAL A 41 -11.23 -2.43 -2.36
C VAL A 41 -9.85 -3.00 -1.97
N LEU A 42 -9.36 -4.00 -2.70
CA LEU A 42 -8.04 -4.58 -2.47
C LEU A 42 -6.93 -3.56 -2.73
N THR A 43 -6.99 -2.80 -3.83
CA THR A 43 -6.02 -1.74 -4.12
C THR A 43 -6.04 -0.65 -3.04
N TRP A 44 -7.23 -0.19 -2.63
CA TRP A 44 -7.38 0.77 -1.54
C TRP A 44 -6.84 0.20 -0.22
N GLY A 45 -7.11 -1.08 0.06
CA GLY A 45 -6.61 -1.77 1.24
C GLY A 45 -5.09 -1.88 1.27
N LEU A 46 -4.45 -2.17 0.15
CA LEU A 46 -2.98 -2.24 0.04
C LEU A 46 -2.32 -0.86 0.23
N ILE A 47 -2.93 0.20 -0.31
CA ILE A 47 -2.45 1.57 -0.15
C ILE A 47 -2.64 2.03 1.31
N LEU A 48 -3.82 1.81 1.89
CA LEU A 48 -4.15 2.17 3.28
C LEU A 48 -3.32 1.37 4.28
N GLY A 49 -3.09 0.08 4.04
CA GLY A 49 -2.25 -0.75 4.89
C GLY A 49 -0.81 -0.25 4.96
N HIS A 50 -0.28 0.23 3.84
CA HIS A 50 1.06 0.83 3.82
C HIS A 50 1.10 2.18 4.55
N LEU A 51 0.07 3.02 4.41
CA LEU A 51 -0.04 4.25 5.19
C LEU A 51 -0.09 3.95 6.70
N LEU A 52 -0.86 2.95 7.10
CA LEU A 52 -0.92 2.51 8.50
C LEU A 52 0.43 1.98 8.99
N TYR A 53 1.15 1.22 8.16
CA TYR A 53 2.51 0.77 8.48
C TYR A 53 3.47 1.93 8.72
N LEU A 54 3.44 2.98 7.90
CA LEU A 54 4.28 4.16 8.08
C LEU A 54 3.97 4.88 9.40
N ILE A 55 2.69 5.04 9.73
CA ILE A 55 2.25 5.65 11.00
C ILE A 55 2.72 4.79 12.19
N TRP A 56 2.51 3.48 12.11
CA TRP A 56 2.95 2.56 13.16
C TRP A 56 4.46 2.60 13.36
N LYS A 57 5.23 2.52 12.26
CA LYS A 57 6.70 2.61 12.28
C LYS A 57 7.17 3.92 12.93
N TYR A 58 6.52 5.03 12.59
CA TYR A 58 6.83 6.33 13.17
C TYR A 58 6.63 6.34 14.70
N ILE A 59 5.46 5.87 15.17
CA ILE A 59 5.15 5.78 16.60
C ILE A 59 6.15 4.84 17.30
N PHE A 60 6.43 3.68 16.71
CA PHE A 60 7.34 2.69 17.27
C PHE A 60 8.76 3.23 17.45
N LEU A 61 9.30 3.91 16.42
CA LEU A 61 10.62 4.54 16.50
C LEU A 61 10.66 5.66 17.55
N GLN A 62 9.58 6.41 17.70
CA GLN A 62 9.49 7.45 18.72
C GLN A 62 9.41 6.87 20.14
N LEU A 63 8.81 5.70 20.32
CA LEU A 63 8.70 5.01 21.61
C LEU A 63 9.99 4.28 22.03
N ILE A 64 10.77 3.76 21.07
CA ILE A 64 11.96 2.95 21.36
C ILE A 64 13.27 3.73 21.21
N GLY A 65 13.25 4.83 20.45
CA GLY A 65 14.39 5.69 20.18
C GLY A 65 14.51 6.90 21.12
N ASN A 66 13.60 7.04 22.07
CA ASN A 66 13.63 8.02 23.17
C ASN A 66 13.64 7.29 24.51
#